data_AF-A0A0G0TYC7-F1
#
_entry.id   AF-A0A0G0TYC7-F1
#
_cell.length_a   1.000
_cell.length_b   1.000
_cell.length_c   1.000
_cell.angle_alpha   90.00
_cell.angle_beta   90.00
_cell.angle_gamma   90.00
#
_symmetry.space_group_name_H-M   'P 1'
#
loop_
_entity.id
_entity.type
_entity.pdbx_description
1 polymer ?
#
loop_
_entity_poly.entity_id
_entity_poly.type
_entity_poly.pdbx_seq_one_letter_code
_entity_poly.pdbx_strand_id
1 'polypeptide(L)'
;MNIKNFIQSRVFRGILIGLAIAVAILVIFQAGVFIGYRKATFGHHFGDNFERNFKDPKGMSFGFRGGPAGMGMPGGHGAAGKIVSIALPLIVVAGPDNLEKTLVIDEDTEIREFQNTITKDKLQVGDFIIVLGTPNEAGEIEAKLIRLAPVPQDNL
;
A
#
# COMPACT_ATOMS: atom_id res chain seq x y z
N MET A 1 45.28 8.43 37.35
CA MET A 1 45.20 8.98 35.98
C MET A 1 44.10 10.04 35.96
N ASN A 2 44.41 11.28 35.57
CA ASN A 2 43.56 12.45 35.83
C ASN A 2 42.49 12.62 34.72
N ILE A 3 41.32 12.00 34.91
CA ILE A 3 40.23 11.88 33.91
C ILE A 3 39.75 13.25 33.39
N LYS A 4 39.79 14.29 34.22
CA LYS A 4 39.37 15.66 33.87
C LYS A 4 40.20 16.26 32.74
N ASN A 5 41.52 16.01 32.72
CA ASN A 5 42.42 16.54 31.69
C ASN A 5 42.29 15.79 30.36
N PHE A 6 41.87 14.53 30.40
CA PHE A 6 41.67 13.69 29.22
C PHE A 6 40.40 14.11 28.45
N ILE A 7 39.32 14.43 29.18
CA ILE A 7 38.04 14.88 28.61
C ILE A 7 38.14 16.29 28.00
N GLN A 8 39.05 17.14 28.52
CA GLN A 8 39.23 18.52 28.04
C GLN A 8 40.16 18.64 26.82
N SER A 9 40.73 17.52 26.35
CA SER A 9 41.61 17.49 25.18
C SER A 9 40.85 17.82 23.89
N ARG A 10 41.43 18.69 23.04
CA ARG A 10 40.86 19.05 21.73
C ARG A 10 40.69 17.82 20.83
N VAL A 11 41.56 16.83 20.97
CA VAL A 11 41.51 15.56 20.24
C VAL A 11 40.31 14.72 20.71
N PHE A 12 40.09 14.62 22.03
CA PHE A 12 38.96 13.90 22.59
C PHE A 12 37.62 14.54 22.19
N ARG A 13 37.54 15.87 22.20
CA ARG A 13 36.36 16.61 21.73
C ARG A 13 36.11 16.40 20.23
N GLY A 14 37.16 16.36 19.41
CA GLY A 14 37.06 16.06 17.98
C GLY A 14 36.54 14.65 17.71
N ILE A 15 37.04 13.65 18.44
CA ILE A 15 36.57 12.26 18.35
C ILE A 15 35.09 12.16 18.76
N LEU A 16 34.69 12.83 19.84
CA LEU A 16 33.28 12.86 20.27
C LEU A 16 32.35 13.47 19.23
N ILE A 17 32.75 14.59 18.60
CA ILE A 17 31.96 15.22 17.54
C ILE A 17 31.88 14.30 16.32
N GLY A 18 32.99 13.69 15.91
CA GLY A 18 33.01 12.74 14.80
C GLY A 18 32.11 11.53 15.06
N LEU A 19 32.13 10.99 16.28
CA LEU A 19 31.25 9.89 16.70
C LEU A 19 29.78 10.30 16.67
N ALA A 20 29.45 11.49 17.17
CA ALA A 20 28.08 12.00 17.13
C ALA A 20 27.56 12.17 15.70
N ILE A 21 28.39 12.68 14.78
CA ILE A 21 28.04 12.80 13.35
C ILE A 21 27.84 11.42 12.73
N ALA A 22 28.71 10.45 13.02
CA ALA A 22 28.58 9.09 12.51
C ALA A 22 27.26 8.43 12.98
N VAL A 23 26.91 8.60 14.26
CA VAL A 23 25.62 8.13 14.80
C VAL A 23 24.44 8.82 14.10
N ALA A 24 24.51 10.13 13.88
CA ALA A 24 23.46 10.86 13.17
C ALA A 24 23.25 10.34 11.73
N ILE A 25 24.35 10.07 11.01
CA ILE A 25 24.30 9.48 9.65
C ILE A 25 23.65 8.09 9.70
N LEU A 26 24.03 7.24 10.66
CA LEU A 26 23.46 5.90 10.81
C LEU A 26 21.95 5.94 11.09
N VAL A 27 21.49 6.89 11.91
CA VAL A 27 20.05 7.06 12.20
C VAL A 27 19.28 7.48 10.95
N ILE A 28 19.81 8.43 10.16
CA ILE A 28 19.18 8.86 8.90
C ILE A 28 19.12 7.69 7.91
N PHE A 29 20.21 6.93 7.78
CA PHE A 29 20.26 5.75 6.93
C PHE A 29 19.23 4.69 7.37
N GLN A 30 19.15 4.39 8.67
CA GLN A 30 18.20 3.44 9.23
C GLN A 30 16.75 3.87 8.98
N ALA A 31 16.43 5.16 9.13
CA ALA A 31 15.10 5.69 8.82
C ALA A 31 14.77 5.50 7.32
N GLY A 32 15.72 5.76 6.42
CA GLY A 32 15.56 5.53 4.99
C GLY A 32 15.31 4.05 4.66
N VAL A 33 16.11 3.14 5.22
CA VAL A 33 15.95 1.69 5.05
C VAL A 33 14.59 1.22 5.60
N PHE A 34 14.18 1.69 6.76
CA PHE A 34 12.89 1.33 7.38
C PHE A 34 11.69 1.73 6.50
N ILE A 35 11.69 2.94 5.96
CA ILE A 35 10.65 3.41 5.03
C ILE A 35 10.66 2.57 3.74
N GLY A 36 11.86 2.24 3.23
CA GLY A 36 12.02 1.38 2.05
C GLY A 36 11.50 -0.04 2.28
N TYR A 37 11.84 -0.67 3.41
CA TYR A 37 11.37 -2.00 3.78
C TYR A 37 9.85 -2.08 3.81
N ARG A 38 9.18 -1.10 4.43
CA ARG A 38 7.71 -1.07 4.51
C ARG A 38 7.05 -1.03 3.12
N LYS A 39 7.69 -0.35 2.15
CA LYS A 39 7.20 -0.29 0.76
C LYS A 39 7.51 -1.58 -0.01
N ALA A 40 8.68 -2.16 0.20
CA ALA A 40 9.12 -3.38 -0.46
C ALA A 40 8.35 -4.63 -0.01
N THR A 41 7.97 -4.73 1.26
CA THR A 41 7.20 -5.87 1.79
C THR A 41 5.86 -6.02 1.06
N PHE A 42 5.10 -4.94 0.89
CA PHE A 42 3.85 -5.01 0.12
C PHE A 42 4.10 -5.39 -1.35
N GLY A 43 5.12 -4.80 -1.99
CA GLY A 43 5.48 -5.14 -3.36
C GLY A 43 5.88 -6.61 -3.55
N HIS A 44 6.59 -7.19 -2.57
CA HIS A 44 7.00 -8.60 -2.59
C HIS A 44 5.80 -9.54 -2.42
N HIS A 45 4.93 -9.30 -1.42
CA HIS A 45 3.71 -10.10 -1.25
C HIS A 45 2.74 -9.96 -2.43
N PHE A 46 2.60 -8.75 -2.99
CA PHE A 46 1.81 -8.52 -4.19
C PHE A 46 2.36 -9.28 -5.41
N GLY A 47 3.68 -9.29 -5.59
CA GLY A 47 4.35 -10.01 -6.68
C GLY A 47 4.27 -11.54 -6.54
N ASP A 48 4.48 -12.06 -5.34
CA ASP A 48 4.49 -13.51 -5.08
C ASP A 48 3.08 -14.12 -5.19
N ASN A 49 2.06 -13.37 -4.79
CA ASN A 49 0.66 -13.79 -4.91
C ASN A 49 0.00 -13.28 -6.19
N PHE A 50 0.75 -12.62 -7.07
CA PHE A 50 0.23 -12.03 -8.29
C PHE A 50 -0.50 -13.08 -9.15
N GLU A 51 0.14 -14.23 -9.38
CA GLU A 51 -0.46 -15.29 -10.17
C GLU A 51 -1.69 -15.90 -9.50
N ARG A 52 -1.73 -15.95 -8.16
CA ARG A 52 -2.87 -16.51 -7.41
C ARG A 52 -4.07 -15.57 -7.39
N ASN A 53 -3.82 -14.27 -7.31
CA ASN A 53 -4.87 -13.26 -7.18
C ASN A 53 -5.39 -12.76 -8.55
N PHE A 54 -4.59 -12.90 -9.61
CA PHE A 54 -4.90 -12.36 -10.94
C PHE A 54 -4.95 -13.41 -12.07
N LYS A 55 -4.69 -14.71 -11.81
CA LYS A 55 -5.08 -15.81 -12.73
C LYS A 55 -6.42 -16.42 -12.29
N ASP A 56 -7.43 -16.25 -13.13
CA ASP A 56 -8.73 -16.91 -12.99
C ASP A 56 -8.61 -18.44 -13.20
N PRO A 57 -9.48 -19.30 -12.63
CA PRO A 57 -9.46 -20.75 -12.87
C PRO A 57 -9.63 -21.18 -14.34
N LYS A 58 -10.05 -20.25 -15.20
CA LYS A 58 -10.22 -20.44 -16.65
C LYS A 58 -9.02 -20.03 -17.49
N GLY A 59 -7.89 -19.64 -16.88
CA GLY A 59 -6.65 -19.30 -17.60
C GLY A 59 -6.70 -17.95 -18.33
N MET A 60 -7.71 -17.12 -18.07
CA MET A 60 -7.73 -15.74 -18.54
C MET A 60 -6.97 -14.87 -17.54
N SER A 61 -5.79 -14.40 -17.94
CA SER A 61 -5.03 -13.41 -17.17
C SER A 61 -5.76 -12.08 -17.24
N PHE A 62 -6.33 -11.62 -16.13
CA PHE A 62 -6.94 -10.31 -16.07
C PHE A 62 -5.82 -9.24 -16.14
N GLY A 63 -5.77 -8.53 -17.26
CA GLY A 63 -5.40 -7.11 -17.26
C GLY A 63 -3.94 -6.67 -17.12
N PHE A 64 -2.91 -7.53 -17.08
CA PHE A 64 -1.51 -7.04 -17.08
C PHE A 64 -1.01 -6.67 -18.47
N ARG A 65 -1.46 -5.53 -18.98
CA ARG A 65 -0.92 -4.92 -20.22
C ARG A 65 0.29 -4.04 -19.90
N GLY A 66 1.33 -4.65 -19.32
CA GLY A 66 2.59 -3.96 -18.99
C GLY A 66 3.30 -4.66 -17.83
N GLY A 67 4.46 -5.27 -18.12
CA GLY A 67 5.19 -6.07 -17.14
C GLY A 67 5.58 -5.31 -15.85
N PRO A 68 6.03 -6.04 -14.82
CA PRO A 68 6.25 -5.54 -13.44
C PRO A 68 7.32 -4.44 -13.29
N ALA A 69 8.01 -4.07 -14.37
CA ALA A 69 9.14 -3.14 -14.36
C ALA A 69 8.75 -1.65 -14.52
N GLY A 70 7.49 -1.34 -14.87
CA GLY A 70 7.08 0.02 -15.25
C GLY A 70 6.06 0.72 -14.36
N MET A 71 5.39 -0.01 -13.47
CA MET A 71 4.35 0.56 -12.60
C MET A 71 4.90 0.71 -11.19
N GLY A 72 4.84 1.93 -10.64
CA GLY A 72 5.26 2.19 -9.26
C GLY A 72 4.59 1.22 -8.29
N MET A 73 5.29 0.83 -7.22
CA MET A 73 4.76 -0.08 -6.20
C MET A 73 3.34 0.34 -5.79
N PRO A 74 2.32 -0.52 -5.99
CA PRO A 74 0.96 -0.15 -5.63
C PRO A 74 0.88 0.20 -4.14
N GLY A 75 0.15 1.25 -3.79
CA GLY A 75 -0.11 1.55 -2.39
C GLY A 75 -1.06 0.51 -1.79
N GLY A 76 -0.66 -0.14 -0.70
CA GLY A 76 -1.45 -1.20 -0.03
C GLY A 76 -2.48 -0.72 0.99
N HIS A 77 -2.52 0.58 1.32
CA HIS A 77 -3.43 1.13 2.34
C HIS A 77 -4.80 1.58 1.79
N GLY A 78 -5.08 1.29 0.51
CA GLY A 78 -6.35 1.64 -0.11
C GLY A 78 -6.36 1.54 -1.63
N ALA A 79 -7.55 1.63 -2.20
CA ALA A 79 -7.80 1.64 -3.64
C ALA A 79 -8.80 2.75 -3.98
N ALA A 80 -8.65 3.38 -5.13
CA ALA A 80 -9.65 4.30 -5.66
C ALA A 80 -9.79 3.99 -7.14
N GLY A 81 -11.00 3.69 -7.59
CA GLY A 81 -11.18 3.20 -8.95
C GLY A 81 -12.54 2.58 -9.22
N LYS A 82 -12.67 2.01 -10.42
CA LYS A 82 -13.90 1.38 -10.89
C LYS A 82 -13.92 -0.10 -10.53
N ILE A 83 -15.04 -0.60 -10.02
CA ILE A 83 -15.24 -2.03 -9.80
C ILE A 83 -15.28 -2.73 -11.16
N VAL A 84 -14.37 -3.68 -11.37
CA VAL A 84 -14.31 -4.46 -12.62
C VAL A 84 -14.86 -5.89 -12.45
N SER A 85 -14.81 -6.42 -11.23
CA SER A 85 -15.37 -7.73 -10.89
C SER A 85 -15.81 -7.79 -9.43
N ILE A 86 -16.88 -8.55 -9.17
CA ILE A 86 -17.38 -8.84 -7.83
C ILE A 86 -17.53 -10.37 -7.71
N ALA A 87 -16.75 -10.96 -6.81
CA ALA A 87 -16.80 -12.37 -6.44
C ALA A 87 -16.65 -12.47 -4.92
N LEU A 88 -17.72 -12.10 -4.20
CA LEU A 88 -17.69 -11.96 -2.74
C LEU A 88 -17.05 -13.19 -2.06
N PRO A 89 -16.17 -12.98 -1.06
CA PRO A 89 -15.83 -11.70 -0.40
C PRO A 89 -14.84 -10.82 -1.16
N LEU A 90 -14.40 -11.21 -2.36
CA LEU A 90 -13.40 -10.50 -3.15
C LEU A 90 -14.04 -9.50 -4.12
N ILE A 91 -13.47 -8.30 -4.18
CA ILE A 91 -13.81 -7.28 -5.18
C ILE A 91 -12.53 -6.83 -5.88
N VAL A 92 -12.58 -6.69 -7.20
CA VAL A 92 -11.46 -6.17 -7.99
C VAL A 92 -11.77 -4.76 -8.44
N VAL A 93 -10.84 -3.85 -8.18
CA VAL A 93 -10.95 -2.42 -8.52
C VAL A 93 -9.82 -2.01 -9.45
N ALA A 94 -10.15 -1.42 -10.59
CA ALA A 94 -9.20 -0.81 -11.50
C ALA A 94 -8.94 0.65 -11.12
N GLY A 95 -7.71 0.95 -10.72
CA GLY A 95 -7.24 2.28 -10.40
C GLY A 95 -6.95 3.16 -11.63
N PRO A 96 -6.77 4.48 -11.45
CA PRO A 96 -6.45 5.42 -12.52
C PRO A 96 -5.07 5.17 -13.16
N ASP A 97 -4.20 4.43 -12.48
CA ASP A 97 -2.89 3.95 -12.94
C ASP A 97 -2.99 2.71 -13.86
N ASN A 98 -4.21 2.27 -14.20
CA ASN A 98 -4.50 1.00 -14.88
C ASN A 98 -4.02 -0.23 -14.09
N LEU A 99 -3.77 -0.09 -12.78
CA LEU A 99 -3.51 -1.21 -11.90
C LEU A 99 -4.81 -1.72 -11.29
N GLU A 100 -5.00 -3.04 -11.36
CA GLU A 100 -6.06 -3.72 -10.63
C GLU A 100 -5.60 -4.04 -9.20
N LYS A 101 -6.49 -3.83 -8.24
CA LYS A 101 -6.27 -4.15 -6.83
C LYS A 101 -7.40 -5.04 -6.33
N THR A 102 -7.02 -6.11 -5.64
CA THR A 102 -7.96 -7.04 -5.01
C THR A 102 -8.26 -6.58 -3.59
N LEU A 103 -9.54 -6.51 -3.27
CA LEU A 103 -10.09 -6.12 -1.99
C LEU A 103 -10.79 -7.31 -1.35
N VAL A 104 -10.61 -7.49 -0.05
CA VAL A 104 -11.38 -8.43 0.77
C VAL A 104 -12.36 -7.62 1.60
N ILE A 105 -13.64 -8.01 1.54
CA ILE A 105 -14.72 -7.42 2.33
C ILE A 105 -15.16 -8.42 3.39
N ASP A 106 -15.14 -7.99 4.64
CA ASP A 106 -15.61 -8.72 5.80
C ASP A 106 -16.96 -8.15 6.31
N GLU A 107 -17.48 -8.68 7.42
CA GLU A 107 -18.69 -8.15 8.05
C GLU A 107 -18.46 -6.81 8.78
N ASP A 108 -17.20 -6.50 9.11
CA ASP A 108 -16.80 -5.27 9.79
C ASP A 108 -16.56 -4.11 8.81
N THR A 109 -16.65 -4.36 7.50
CA THR A 109 -16.44 -3.36 6.46
C THR A 109 -17.62 -2.41 6.38
N GLU A 110 -17.42 -1.13 6.73
CA GLU A 110 -18.45 -0.12 6.56
C GLU A 110 -18.54 0.30 5.09
N ILE A 111 -19.70 0.17 4.47
CA ILE A 111 -19.93 0.60 3.08
C ILE A 111 -20.87 1.80 3.10
N ARG A 112 -20.44 2.91 2.50
CA ARG A 112 -21.20 4.16 2.49
C ARG A 112 -21.43 4.70 1.11
N GLU A 113 -22.64 5.19 0.89
CA GLU A 113 -23.01 6.02 -0.23
C GLU A 113 -23.39 7.40 0.32
N PHE A 114 -22.56 8.41 0.05
CA PHE A 114 -22.66 9.73 0.68
C PHE A 114 -22.70 9.64 2.22
N GLN A 115 -23.84 9.99 2.82
CA GLN A 115 -24.06 9.95 4.27
C GLN A 115 -24.68 8.62 4.74
N ASN A 116 -25.22 7.82 3.82
CA ASN A 116 -25.95 6.59 4.11
C ASN A 116 -25.01 5.39 4.17
N THR A 117 -25.28 4.46 5.09
CA THR A 117 -24.64 3.14 5.11
C THR A 117 -25.45 2.19 4.23
N ILE A 118 -24.78 1.50 3.31
CA ILE A 118 -25.38 0.56 2.36
C ILE A 118 -24.82 -0.85 2.60
N THR A 119 -25.47 -1.87 2.04
CA THR A 119 -24.99 -3.26 2.11
C THR A 119 -24.12 -3.60 0.91
N LYS A 120 -23.30 -4.65 1.04
CA LYS A 120 -22.42 -5.16 -0.03
C LYS A 120 -23.17 -5.54 -1.31
N ASP A 121 -24.45 -5.92 -1.20
CA ASP A 121 -25.30 -6.27 -2.35
C ASP A 121 -25.67 -5.07 -3.23
N LYS A 122 -25.46 -3.84 -2.74
CA LYS A 122 -25.66 -2.61 -3.51
C LYS A 122 -24.47 -2.25 -4.39
N LEU A 123 -23.30 -2.84 -4.16
CA LEU A 123 -22.14 -2.63 -5.01
C LEU A 123 -22.33 -3.32 -6.36
N GLN A 124 -22.06 -2.61 -7.43
CA GLN A 124 -22.19 -3.10 -8.79
C GLN A 124 -20.89 -2.97 -9.58
N VAL A 125 -20.70 -3.90 -10.52
CA VAL A 125 -19.63 -3.77 -11.50
C VAL A 125 -19.85 -2.47 -12.26
N GLY A 126 -18.83 -1.62 -12.28
CA GLY A 126 -18.85 -0.32 -12.91
C GLY A 126 -18.96 0.87 -11.95
N ASP A 127 -19.25 0.62 -10.68
CA ASP A 127 -19.26 1.66 -9.66
C ASP A 127 -17.85 2.20 -9.42
N PHE A 128 -17.75 3.51 -9.14
CA PHE A 128 -16.50 4.11 -8.69
C PHE A 128 -16.48 4.10 -7.16
N ILE A 129 -15.46 3.45 -6.60
CA ILE A 129 -15.32 3.33 -5.15
C ILE A 129 -13.96 3.84 -4.66
N ILE A 130 -13.96 4.37 -3.45
CA ILE A 130 -12.77 4.70 -2.68
C ILE A 130 -12.75 3.78 -1.47
N VAL A 131 -11.64 3.07 -1.28
CA VAL A 131 -11.48 2.03 -0.28
C VAL A 131 -10.30 2.38 0.61
N LEU A 132 -10.56 2.35 1.91
CA LEU A 132 -9.56 2.48 2.96
C LEU A 132 -9.46 1.15 3.68
N GLY A 133 -8.22 0.69 3.86
CA GLY A 133 -7.97 -0.62 4.39
C GLY A 133 -6.51 -0.85 4.72
N THR A 134 -6.20 -2.08 5.10
CA THR A 134 -4.84 -2.52 5.39
C THR A 134 -4.43 -3.62 4.42
N PRO A 135 -3.19 -3.62 3.94
CA PRO A 135 -2.71 -4.72 3.14
C PRO A 135 -2.55 -5.96 4.02
N ASN A 136 -2.96 -7.11 3.50
CA ASN A 136 -2.74 -8.40 4.16
C ASN A 136 -1.48 -9.10 3.61
N GLU A 137 -1.12 -10.24 4.21
CA GLU A 137 0.02 -11.07 3.77
C GLU A 137 -0.18 -11.66 2.37
N ALA A 138 -1.41 -11.66 1.87
CA ALA A 138 -1.75 -12.16 0.55
C ALA A 138 -1.62 -11.11 -0.57
N GLY A 139 -1.23 -9.87 -0.26
CA GLY A 139 -1.15 -8.77 -1.23
C GLY A 139 -2.52 -8.19 -1.60
N GLU A 140 -3.56 -8.49 -0.84
CA GLU A 140 -4.91 -7.95 -0.96
C GLU A 140 -5.10 -6.82 0.05
N ILE A 141 -6.15 -6.02 -0.13
CA ILE A 141 -6.51 -4.96 0.81
C ILE A 141 -7.72 -5.43 1.61
N GLU A 142 -7.55 -5.62 2.91
CA GLU A 142 -8.67 -5.80 3.84
C GLU A 142 -9.39 -4.46 4.01
N ALA A 143 -10.57 -4.36 3.41
CA ALA A 143 -11.36 -3.14 3.44
C ALA A 143 -11.89 -2.91 4.86
N LYS A 144 -11.77 -1.68 5.37
CA LYS A 144 -12.44 -1.24 6.60
C LYS A 144 -13.52 -0.20 6.32
N LEU A 145 -13.33 0.59 5.25
CA LEU A 145 -14.33 1.53 4.76
C LEU A 145 -14.33 1.52 3.23
N ILE A 146 -15.51 1.38 2.64
CA ILE A 146 -15.75 1.55 1.21
C ILE A 146 -16.71 2.73 1.05
N ARG A 147 -16.33 3.70 0.21
CA ARG A 147 -17.18 4.82 -0.19
C ARG A 147 -17.53 4.70 -1.66
N LEU A 148 -18.82 4.59 -1.94
CA LEU A 148 -19.36 4.80 -3.27
C LEU A 148 -19.28 6.29 -3.60
N ALA A 149 -18.59 6.61 -4.70
CA ALA A 149 -18.46 7.97 -5.18
C ALA A 149 -19.15 8.09 -6.55
N PRO A 150 -19.69 9.26 -6.89
CA PRO A 150 -20.12 9.51 -8.26
C PRO A 150 -18.94 9.33 -9.20
N VAL A 151 -19.19 8.71 -10.36
CA VAL A 151 -18.15 8.50 -11.38
C VAL A 151 -17.55 9.87 -11.76
N PRO A 152 -16.22 10.04 -11.73
CA PRO A 152 -15.56 11.27 -12.16
C PRO A 152 -15.99 11.63 -13.59
N GLN A 153 -16.37 12.89 -13.82
CA GLN A 153 -16.94 13.37 -15.10
C GLN A 153 -15.93 13.52 -16.25
N ASP A 154 -14.78 12.85 -16.22
CA ASP A 154 -13.68 13.10 -17.17
C ASP A 154 -13.75 12.30 -18.49
N ASN A 155 -14.95 11.88 -18.92
CA ASN A 155 -15.16 11.24 -20.24
C ASN A 155 -16.49 11.68 -20.90
N LEU A 156 -16.62 12.98 -21.17
CA LEU A 156 -17.49 13.50 -22.24
C LEU A 156 -16.61 14.06 -23.37
#